data_AF-A0A806LIB7-F1
#
_entry.id   AF-A0A806LIB7-F1
#
_cell.length_a   1.000
_cell.length_b   1.000
_cell.length_c   1.000
_cell.angle_alpha   90.00
_cell.angle_beta   90.00
_cell.angle_gamma   90.00
#
_symmetry.space_group_name_H-M   'P 1'
#
loop_
_entity.id
_entity.type
_entity.pdbx_description
1 polymer ?
#
loop_
_entity_poly.entity_id
_entity_poly.type
_entity_poly.pdbx_seq_one_letter_code
_entity_poly.pdbx_strand_id
1 'polypeptide(L)'
;MNESGLAQQLLNLIGGKQNINQVWHCATRLRFTLKDRAKVPKDKIEALDGVITVVEASGQFQVVIGNNVGDVYHEVVKLEPSLSEGETSGETAAQGKMTFKSAFNSLLTFISGVFTPFLGAMAGAGILKGLLSLAVVMGWLTAKSGAYQIWWAAADGIFYFLPIALAFTAAKQLKVNQFVSMAIAAAMVSPGIVALGAKATTIDFFGIPVVPANYTATVLPILLVVVVQKFLELVFNKLWHESVRNILAPVCLLVVIVPLTLIVVGPISATVSSWLATAIVSLNKSVPILAGLVLGGFWQVIVIFGVHWALVPVMMNNIAQNGTDLMMPILLPAVLSQAGAALAVFLRTRDAKMKSLAGSSTITALFGITEPTIYGITLKLKKPFYLACVAGAVGGMIVAISGAGANAAALASVLSLPTFIGKGFGLSVVGDVVAFALGTVLTYFFGGINAGAKTKIAPSANSELGEALAAPVKGVLVPLTGLADEVFASETMGKGVAIVPENGMVKAPVAGVIRLLYPTGHAIGIQSDKGSEILIHIGIDTVNLKGKHFQPLVAQGQHVEIGTPLVQFDHEAIEKEGYESTVMMIVTNSDQYQIATLGQGATDDRPVMTLA
;
A
#
# COMPACT_ATOMS: atom_id res chain seq x y z
N MET A 1 -14.23 -35.24 18.61
CA MET A 1 -14.07 -33.82 19.01
C MET A 1 -14.39 -32.93 17.82
N ASN A 2 -14.99 -31.74 18.00
CA ASN A 2 -15.20 -30.80 16.89
C ASN A 2 -13.92 -30.01 16.57
N GLU A 3 -13.84 -29.42 15.39
CA GLU A 3 -12.65 -28.77 14.83
C GLU A 3 -12.18 -27.59 15.68
N SER A 4 -13.15 -26.85 16.24
CA SER A 4 -12.89 -25.72 17.15
C SER A 4 -12.31 -26.16 18.50
N GLY A 5 -12.79 -27.28 19.07
CA GLY A 5 -12.25 -27.86 20.29
C GLY A 5 -10.83 -28.40 20.11
N LEU A 6 -10.57 -29.03 18.96
CA LEU A 6 -9.22 -29.49 18.60
C LEU A 6 -8.25 -28.31 18.41
N ALA A 7 -8.66 -27.27 17.70
CA ALA A 7 -7.87 -26.05 17.49
C ALA A 7 -7.47 -25.38 18.82
N GLN A 8 -8.41 -25.25 19.76
CA GLN A 8 -8.15 -24.65 21.06
C GLN A 8 -7.16 -25.46 21.90
N GLN A 9 -7.31 -26.79 21.93
CA GLN A 9 -6.41 -27.66 22.67
C GLN A 9 -5.00 -27.69 22.06
N LEU A 10 -4.90 -27.68 20.72
CA LEU A 10 -3.62 -27.58 20.02
C LEU A 10 -2.89 -26.27 20.37
N LEU A 11 -3.59 -25.13 20.32
CA LEU A 11 -2.99 -23.84 20.70
C LEU A 11 -2.51 -23.82 22.16
N ASN A 12 -3.30 -24.37 23.08
CA ASN A 12 -2.94 -24.43 24.50
C ASN A 12 -1.69 -25.29 24.75
N LEU A 13 -1.59 -26.45 24.08
CA LEU A 13 -0.46 -27.37 24.26
C LEU A 13 0.81 -26.91 23.52
N ILE A 14 0.66 -26.19 22.41
CA ILE A 14 1.80 -25.66 21.64
C ILE A 14 2.37 -24.39 22.27
N GLY A 15 1.61 -23.71 23.14
CA GLY A 15 2.03 -22.46 23.81
C GLY A 15 1.53 -21.18 23.13
N GLY A 16 0.53 -21.31 22.26
CA GLY A 16 -0.14 -20.21 21.56
C GLY A 16 0.82 -19.32 20.76
N LYS A 17 0.41 -18.05 20.55
CA LYS A 17 1.19 -17.04 19.81
C LYS A 17 2.63 -16.90 20.33
N GLN A 18 2.85 -17.07 21.62
CA GLN A 18 4.16 -16.84 22.22
C GLN A 18 5.21 -17.83 21.70
N ASN A 19 4.79 -19.05 21.32
CA ASN A 19 5.68 -20.11 20.86
C ASN A 19 5.56 -20.45 19.37
N ILE A 20 4.61 -19.84 18.64
CA ILE A 20 4.38 -20.09 17.21
C ILE A 20 4.95 -18.93 16.39
N ASN A 21 5.85 -19.23 15.45
CA ASN A 21 6.33 -18.27 14.45
C ASN A 21 5.41 -18.21 13.24
N GLN A 22 4.95 -19.37 12.76
CA GLN A 22 4.12 -19.47 11.56
C GLN A 22 3.30 -20.76 11.62
N VAL A 23 2.08 -20.70 11.10
CA VAL A 23 1.20 -21.87 10.95
C VAL A 23 0.62 -21.91 9.54
N TRP A 24 0.63 -23.08 8.93
CA TRP A 24 -0.01 -23.34 7.64
C TRP A 24 -0.37 -24.82 7.56
N HIS A 25 -1.07 -25.22 6.52
CA HIS A 25 -1.45 -26.62 6.34
C HIS A 25 -1.21 -27.10 4.91
N CYS A 26 -1.04 -28.41 4.77
CA CYS A 26 -1.16 -29.09 3.49
C CYS A 26 -2.45 -29.92 3.46
N ALA A 27 -2.53 -30.94 2.61
CA ALA A 27 -3.75 -31.75 2.45
C ALA A 27 -4.16 -32.52 3.72
N THR A 28 -3.21 -32.95 4.55
CA THR A 28 -3.49 -33.79 5.73
C THR A 28 -2.77 -33.38 7.01
N ARG A 29 -1.94 -32.33 6.98
CA ARG A 29 -1.06 -31.97 8.10
C ARG A 29 -1.10 -30.48 8.38
N LEU A 30 -1.27 -30.14 9.65
CA LEU A 30 -1.15 -28.79 10.19
C LEU A 30 0.30 -28.61 10.64
N ARG A 31 0.98 -27.59 10.12
CA ARG A 31 2.41 -27.37 10.29
C ARG A 31 2.66 -26.11 11.09
N PHE A 32 3.51 -26.24 12.09
CA PHE A 32 3.95 -25.14 12.93
C PHE A 32 5.47 -24.98 12.82
N THR A 33 5.90 -23.75 12.57
CA THR A 33 7.26 -23.32 12.90
C THR A 33 7.22 -22.77 14.31
N LEU A 34 7.93 -23.42 15.24
CA LEU A 34 7.92 -23.07 16.66
C LEU A 34 9.18 -22.29 17.05
N LYS A 35 9.07 -21.41 18.04
CA LYS A 35 10.24 -20.74 18.65
C LYS A 35 11.01 -21.69 19.55
N ASP A 36 10.29 -22.44 20.37
CA ASP A 36 10.85 -23.37 21.34
C ASP A 36 10.07 -24.69 21.31
N ARG A 37 10.63 -25.65 20.56
CA ARG A 37 10.06 -26.99 20.41
C ARG A 37 10.06 -27.77 21.74
N ALA A 38 11.00 -27.52 22.64
CA ALA A 38 11.17 -28.30 23.87
C ALA A 38 9.99 -28.12 24.85
N LYS A 39 9.25 -27.01 24.73
CA LYS A 39 8.06 -26.71 25.55
C LYS A 39 6.78 -27.43 25.11
N VAL A 40 6.80 -28.10 23.95
CA VAL A 40 5.59 -28.69 23.37
C VAL A 40 5.52 -30.20 23.68
N PRO A 41 4.52 -30.69 24.42
CA PRO A 41 4.42 -32.09 24.79
C PRO A 41 3.88 -32.93 23.62
N LYS A 42 4.78 -33.59 22.88
CA LYS A 42 4.44 -34.40 21.70
C LYS A 42 3.36 -35.44 22.01
N ASP A 43 3.60 -36.25 23.03
CA ASP A 43 2.76 -37.39 23.37
C ASP A 43 1.34 -36.97 23.77
N LYS A 44 1.18 -35.77 24.36
CA LYS A 44 -0.14 -35.22 24.70
C LYS A 44 -0.91 -34.73 23.48
N ILE A 45 -0.21 -34.17 22.49
CA ILE A 45 -0.84 -33.73 21.23
C ILE A 45 -1.23 -34.94 20.38
N GLU A 46 -0.39 -35.98 20.40
CA GLU A 46 -0.63 -37.23 19.66
C GLU A 46 -1.81 -38.04 20.25
N ALA A 47 -2.13 -37.84 21.53
CA ALA A 47 -3.28 -38.45 22.21
C ALA A 47 -4.61 -37.68 22.04
N LEU A 48 -4.63 -36.56 21.31
CA LEU A 48 -5.86 -35.79 21.08
C LEU A 48 -6.78 -36.48 20.07
N ASP A 49 -8.08 -36.52 20.37
CA ASP A 49 -9.10 -37.04 19.45
C ASP A 49 -9.15 -36.21 18.15
N GLY A 50 -8.75 -36.81 17.03
CA GLY A 50 -8.64 -36.15 15.73
C GLY A 50 -7.20 -35.87 15.28
N VAL A 51 -6.20 -36.20 16.11
CA VAL A 51 -4.80 -36.26 15.72
C VAL A 51 -4.44 -37.72 15.44
N ILE A 52 -3.95 -38.00 14.23
CA ILE A 52 -3.52 -39.34 13.80
C ILE A 52 -2.10 -39.61 14.29
N THR A 53 -1.19 -38.64 14.14
CA THR A 53 0.20 -38.72 14.60
C THR A 53 0.83 -37.34 14.58
N VAL A 54 1.97 -37.18 15.25
CA VAL A 54 2.80 -35.98 15.22
C VAL A 54 4.17 -36.33 14.63
N VAL A 55 4.54 -35.62 13.56
CA VAL A 55 5.78 -35.82 12.81
C VAL A 55 6.63 -34.57 12.88
N GLU A 56 7.91 -34.74 13.15
CA GLU A 56 8.90 -33.67 13.11
C GLU A 56 9.85 -33.90 11.94
N ALA A 57 9.80 -33.00 10.98
CA ALA A 57 10.61 -33.10 9.78
C ALA A 57 10.94 -31.70 9.25
N SER A 58 12.17 -31.51 8.77
CA SER A 58 12.63 -30.24 8.17
C SER A 58 12.45 -29.02 9.08
N GLY A 59 12.71 -29.19 10.39
CA GLY A 59 12.60 -28.11 11.38
C GLY A 59 11.16 -27.67 11.71
N GLN A 60 10.14 -28.43 11.28
CA GLN A 60 8.72 -28.12 11.49
C GLN A 60 8.05 -29.17 12.38
N PHE A 61 7.16 -28.70 13.26
CA PHE A 61 6.30 -29.55 14.07
C PHE A 61 4.97 -29.78 13.32
N GLN A 62 4.71 -31.01 12.88
CA GLN A 62 3.57 -31.34 12.01
C GLN A 62 2.57 -32.22 12.74
N VAL A 63 1.35 -31.73 12.93
CA VAL A 63 0.23 -32.48 13.48
C VAL A 63 -0.56 -33.07 12.31
N VAL A 64 -0.59 -34.40 12.20
CA VAL A 64 -1.32 -35.12 11.14
C VAL A 64 -2.76 -35.28 11.60
N ILE A 65 -3.68 -34.56 10.98
CA ILE A 65 -5.10 -34.50 11.34
C ILE A 65 -5.95 -35.29 10.33
N GLY A 66 -5.47 -35.40 9.09
CA GLY A 66 -6.24 -35.95 7.98
C GLY A 66 -6.97 -34.86 7.20
N ASN A 67 -8.04 -35.22 6.51
CA ASN A 67 -8.68 -34.35 5.50
C ASN A 67 -9.37 -33.09 6.11
N ASN A 68 -9.66 -33.10 7.41
CA ASN A 68 -10.27 -31.99 8.17
C ASN A 68 -9.26 -30.90 8.59
N VAL A 69 -8.00 -31.01 8.15
CA VAL A 69 -6.93 -30.09 8.54
C VAL A 69 -7.19 -28.62 8.16
N GLY A 70 -7.88 -28.38 7.04
CA GLY A 70 -8.23 -27.02 6.60
C GLY A 70 -9.21 -26.35 7.55
N ASP A 71 -10.22 -27.08 8.00
CA ASP A 71 -11.23 -26.58 8.94
C ASP A 71 -10.61 -26.31 10.32
N VAL A 72 -9.71 -27.19 10.79
CA VAL A 72 -8.95 -26.98 12.02
C VAL A 72 -8.00 -25.78 11.89
N TYR A 73 -7.34 -25.59 10.75
CA TYR A 73 -6.51 -24.41 10.49
C TYR A 73 -7.32 -23.12 10.56
N HIS A 74 -8.51 -23.08 9.95
CA HIS A 74 -9.38 -21.92 10.00
C HIS A 74 -9.80 -21.58 11.44
N GLU A 75 -10.11 -22.58 12.27
CA GLU A 75 -10.43 -22.33 13.68
C GLU A 75 -9.19 -21.89 14.49
N VAL A 76 -7.99 -22.42 14.20
CA VAL A 76 -6.72 -21.95 14.80
C VAL A 76 -6.46 -20.47 14.47
N VAL A 77 -6.62 -20.08 13.21
CA VAL A 77 -6.43 -18.68 12.77
C VAL A 77 -7.52 -17.77 13.35
N LYS A 78 -8.74 -18.24 13.47
CA LYS A 78 -9.85 -17.48 14.09
C LYS A 78 -9.63 -17.24 15.58
N LEU A 79 -9.07 -18.22 16.30
CA LEU A 79 -8.72 -18.09 17.71
C LEU A 79 -7.50 -17.19 17.92
N GLU A 80 -6.56 -17.17 16.98
CA GLU A 80 -5.37 -16.32 17.03
C GLU A 80 -5.10 -15.63 15.67
N PRO A 81 -5.79 -14.51 15.37
CA PRO A 81 -5.75 -13.84 14.06
C PRO A 81 -4.36 -13.32 13.66
N SER A 82 -3.49 -13.12 14.66
CA SER A 82 -2.11 -12.66 14.47
C SER A 82 -1.19 -13.69 13.82
N LEU A 83 -1.64 -14.95 13.71
CA LEU A 83 -0.94 -16.04 13.03
C LEU A 83 -1.34 -16.18 11.55
N SER A 84 -2.25 -15.33 11.04
CA SER A 84 -2.55 -15.27 9.61
C SER A 84 -1.46 -14.52 8.84
N GLU A 85 -0.92 -15.13 7.78
CA GLU A 85 -0.25 -14.35 6.75
C GLU A 85 -1.32 -13.62 5.92
N GLY A 86 -1.52 -12.34 6.24
CA GLY A 86 -2.21 -11.41 5.35
C GLY A 86 -3.72 -11.61 5.22
N GLU A 87 -4.43 -11.77 6.35
CA GLU A 87 -5.88 -11.59 6.42
C GLU A 87 -6.22 -10.34 7.25
N THR A 88 -6.49 -9.21 6.58
CA THR A 88 -7.23 -8.12 7.21
C THR A 88 -8.66 -8.58 7.46
N SER A 89 -9.06 -8.53 8.73
CA SER A 89 -10.42 -8.76 9.22
C SER A 89 -11.42 -7.87 8.48
N GLY A 90 -12.20 -8.48 7.57
CA GLY A 90 -13.39 -7.88 7.01
C GLY A 90 -14.57 -8.05 7.96
N GLU A 91 -15.09 -6.92 8.44
CA GLU A 91 -16.31 -6.81 9.24
C GLU A 91 -17.47 -7.62 8.66
N THR A 92 -18.18 -8.33 9.53
CA THR A 92 -19.49 -8.92 9.26
C THR A 92 -20.50 -7.78 9.04
N ALA A 93 -20.67 -7.36 7.79
CA ALA A 93 -21.70 -6.38 7.43
C ALA A 93 -23.09 -6.97 7.72
N ALA A 94 -23.81 -6.32 8.64
CA ALA A 94 -25.19 -6.59 8.96
C ALA A 94 -26.07 -6.58 7.70
N GLN A 95 -27.07 -7.47 7.67
CA GLN A 95 -28.11 -7.56 6.66
C GLN A 95 -28.93 -6.26 6.59
N GLY A 96 -28.46 -5.30 5.80
CA GLY A 96 -29.23 -4.15 5.32
C GLY A 96 -29.55 -4.31 3.84
N LYS A 97 -30.76 -3.96 3.42
CA LYS A 97 -31.19 -4.00 2.01
C LYS A 97 -30.14 -3.36 1.10
N MET A 98 -29.63 -4.11 0.12
CA MET A 98 -28.68 -3.60 -0.88
C MET A 98 -29.29 -2.42 -1.63
N THR A 99 -28.81 -1.21 -1.35
CA THR A 99 -29.02 -0.03 -2.18
C THR A 99 -27.99 -0.03 -3.31
N PHE A 100 -28.33 0.56 -4.47
CA PHE A 100 -27.41 0.68 -5.63
C PHE A 100 -26.04 1.25 -5.22
N LYS A 101 -26.01 2.23 -4.32
CA LYS A 101 -24.79 2.81 -3.75
C LYS A 101 -23.92 1.78 -2.99
N SER A 102 -24.54 0.89 -2.22
CA SER A 102 -23.83 -0.16 -1.48
C SER A 102 -23.27 -1.23 -2.43
N ALA A 103 -24.05 -1.64 -3.44
CA ALA A 103 -23.60 -2.58 -4.46
C ALA A 103 -22.44 -2.02 -5.30
N PHE A 104 -22.52 -0.74 -5.71
CA PHE A 104 -21.46 -0.07 -6.46
C PHE A 104 -20.17 0.06 -5.65
N ASN A 105 -20.27 0.43 -4.38
CA ASN A 105 -19.10 0.49 -3.48
C ASN A 105 -18.48 -0.90 -3.26
N SER A 106 -19.29 -1.95 -3.12
CA SER A 106 -18.81 -3.32 -2.97
C SER A 106 -18.06 -3.80 -4.23
N LEU A 107 -18.60 -3.51 -5.42
CA LEU A 107 -17.95 -3.79 -6.70
C LEU A 107 -16.60 -3.06 -6.81
N LEU A 108 -16.56 -1.79 -6.41
CA LEU A 108 -15.35 -1.00 -6.43
C LEU A 108 -14.28 -1.57 -5.50
N THR A 109 -14.64 -1.90 -4.25
CA THR A 109 -13.74 -2.53 -3.29
C THR A 109 -13.21 -3.86 -3.81
N PHE A 110 -14.08 -4.65 -4.47
CA PHE A 110 -13.67 -5.90 -5.10
C PHE A 110 -12.64 -5.66 -6.20
N ILE A 111 -12.89 -4.77 -7.16
CA ILE A 111 -11.95 -4.48 -8.25
C ILE A 111 -10.61 -3.98 -7.70
N SER A 112 -10.62 -3.01 -6.79
CA SER A 112 -9.39 -2.50 -6.15
C SER A 112 -8.62 -3.59 -5.40
N GLY A 113 -9.34 -4.44 -4.67
CA GLY A 113 -8.76 -5.56 -3.93
C GLY A 113 -8.15 -6.65 -4.83
N VAL A 114 -8.62 -6.76 -6.08
CA VAL A 114 -8.11 -7.72 -7.06
C VAL A 114 -6.82 -7.22 -7.74
N PHE A 115 -6.70 -5.92 -8.00
CA PHE A 115 -5.53 -5.34 -8.69
C PHE A 115 -4.36 -5.02 -7.76
N THR A 116 -4.62 -4.56 -6.53
CA THR A 116 -3.60 -4.13 -5.55
C THR A 116 -2.40 -5.11 -5.40
N PRO A 117 -2.59 -6.43 -5.28
CA PRO A 117 -1.50 -7.35 -4.93
C PRO A 117 -0.35 -7.43 -5.95
N PHE A 118 -0.56 -7.06 -7.22
CA PHE A 118 0.46 -7.15 -8.28
C PHE A 118 0.74 -5.81 -8.97
N LEU A 119 0.32 -4.68 -8.38
CA LEU A 119 0.55 -3.34 -8.93
C LEU A 119 2.02 -3.01 -9.15
N GLY A 120 2.90 -3.38 -8.20
CA GLY A 120 4.34 -3.14 -8.32
C GLY A 120 4.93 -3.83 -9.55
N ALA A 121 4.50 -5.06 -9.85
CA ALA A 121 4.92 -5.80 -11.03
C ALA A 121 4.42 -5.14 -12.33
N MET A 122 3.14 -4.71 -12.36
CA MET A 122 2.59 -3.96 -13.50
C MET A 122 3.29 -2.63 -13.73
N ALA A 123 3.67 -1.93 -12.66
CA ALA A 123 4.36 -0.65 -12.77
C ALA A 123 5.76 -0.81 -13.38
N GLY A 124 6.55 -1.76 -12.87
CA GLY A 124 7.86 -2.07 -13.46
C GLY A 124 7.77 -2.50 -14.93
N ALA A 125 6.80 -3.36 -15.24
CA ALA A 125 6.53 -3.83 -16.59
C ALA A 125 6.08 -2.70 -17.54
N GLY A 126 5.19 -1.80 -17.09
CA GLY A 126 4.72 -0.65 -17.85
C GLY A 126 5.83 0.37 -18.14
N ILE A 127 6.67 0.67 -17.16
CA ILE A 127 7.84 1.54 -17.32
C ILE A 127 8.81 0.93 -18.35
N LEU A 128 9.10 -0.36 -18.24
CA LEU A 128 9.99 -1.05 -19.19
C LEU A 128 9.42 -1.03 -20.61
N LYS A 129 8.12 -1.29 -20.80
CA LYS A 129 7.46 -1.15 -22.12
C LYS A 129 7.64 0.25 -22.71
N GLY A 130 7.47 1.27 -21.89
CA GLY A 130 7.62 2.66 -22.31
C GLY A 130 9.06 2.99 -22.72
N LEU A 131 10.05 2.55 -21.94
CA LEU A 131 11.47 2.70 -22.25
C LEU A 131 11.86 1.96 -23.54
N LEU A 132 11.38 0.74 -23.74
CA LEU A 132 11.63 -0.04 -24.95
C LEU A 132 10.99 0.62 -26.18
N SER A 133 9.76 1.10 -26.04
CA SER A 133 9.06 1.79 -27.12
C SER A 133 9.79 3.09 -27.48
N LEU A 134 10.26 3.85 -26.49
CA LEU A 134 11.10 5.03 -26.71
C LEU A 134 12.43 4.67 -27.40
N ALA A 135 13.12 3.62 -26.97
CA ALA A 135 14.37 3.16 -27.58
C ALA A 135 14.18 2.76 -29.05
N VAL A 136 13.02 2.19 -29.42
CA VAL A 136 12.68 1.91 -30.81
C VAL A 136 12.44 3.19 -31.61
N VAL A 137 11.68 4.14 -31.05
CA VAL A 137 11.40 5.43 -31.70
C VAL A 137 12.68 6.25 -31.91
N MET A 138 13.61 6.22 -30.95
CA MET A 138 14.91 6.89 -31.01
C MET A 138 15.92 6.18 -31.91
N GLY A 139 15.59 5.00 -32.46
CA GLY A 139 16.48 4.21 -33.30
C GLY A 139 17.61 3.49 -32.55
N TRP A 140 17.57 3.44 -31.21
CA TRP A 140 18.56 2.74 -30.39
C TRP A 140 18.38 1.21 -30.42
N LEU A 141 17.14 0.76 -30.60
CA LEU A 141 16.77 -0.64 -30.74
C LEU A 141 15.84 -0.82 -31.93
N THR A 142 15.81 -2.04 -32.46
CA THR A 142 14.80 -2.44 -33.45
C THR A 142 13.89 -3.49 -32.83
N ALA A 143 12.60 -3.46 -33.20
CA ALA A 143 11.62 -4.45 -32.71
C ALA A 143 11.96 -5.90 -33.13
N LYS A 144 12.86 -6.07 -34.11
CA LYS A 144 13.35 -7.37 -34.59
C LYS A 144 14.59 -7.85 -33.84
N SER A 145 15.25 -7.01 -33.05
CA SER A 145 16.44 -7.41 -32.30
C SER A 145 16.08 -8.39 -31.18
N GLY A 146 16.96 -9.37 -30.94
CA GLY A 146 16.75 -10.35 -29.85
C GLY A 146 16.66 -9.69 -28.47
N ALA A 147 17.46 -8.63 -28.23
CA ALA A 147 17.40 -7.86 -26.99
C ALA A 147 16.02 -7.22 -26.76
N TYR A 148 15.45 -6.59 -27.80
CA TYR A 148 14.10 -6.05 -27.71
C TYR A 148 13.07 -7.15 -27.45
N GLN A 149 13.13 -8.27 -28.16
CA GLN A 149 12.15 -9.35 -27.97
C GLN A 149 12.17 -9.93 -26.55
N ILE A 150 13.36 -10.13 -25.97
CA ILE A 150 13.51 -10.64 -24.60
C ILE A 150 12.97 -9.63 -23.58
N TRP A 151 13.38 -8.36 -23.67
CA TRP A 151 12.90 -7.34 -22.74
C TRP A 151 11.43 -7.01 -22.92
N TRP A 152 10.92 -7.05 -24.16
CA TRP A 152 9.50 -6.90 -24.43
C TRP A 152 8.71 -8.05 -23.81
N ALA A 153 9.17 -9.30 -23.92
CA ALA A 153 8.53 -10.43 -23.25
C ALA A 153 8.51 -10.26 -21.73
N ALA A 154 9.60 -9.77 -21.12
CA ALA A 154 9.65 -9.44 -19.69
C ALA A 154 8.65 -8.33 -19.31
N ALA A 155 8.50 -7.32 -20.18
CA ALA A 155 7.61 -6.19 -19.96
C ALA A 155 6.14 -6.50 -20.28
N ASP A 156 5.87 -7.42 -21.20
CA ASP A 156 4.52 -7.77 -21.66
C ASP A 156 3.92 -8.95 -20.91
N GLY A 157 4.73 -9.83 -20.33
CA GLY A 157 4.28 -11.06 -19.67
C GLY A 157 3.13 -10.86 -18.69
N ILE A 158 3.25 -9.93 -17.74
CA ILE A 158 2.18 -9.68 -16.74
C ILE A 158 0.90 -9.11 -17.37
N PHE A 159 1.00 -8.35 -18.46
CA PHE A 159 -0.16 -7.82 -19.18
C PHE A 159 -0.81 -8.90 -20.04
N TYR A 160 -0.02 -9.72 -20.73
CA TYR A 160 -0.49 -10.83 -21.54
C TYR A 160 -1.22 -11.88 -20.69
N PHE A 161 -0.60 -12.29 -19.58
CA PHE A 161 -1.14 -13.26 -18.62
C PHE A 161 -1.96 -12.62 -17.49
N LEU A 162 -2.42 -11.38 -17.69
CA LEU A 162 -3.23 -10.65 -16.70
C LEU A 162 -4.43 -11.47 -16.19
N PRO A 163 -5.18 -12.23 -17.02
CA PRO A 163 -6.25 -13.08 -16.53
C PRO A 163 -5.83 -14.03 -15.41
N ILE A 164 -4.61 -14.60 -15.48
CA ILE A 164 -4.12 -15.57 -14.49
C ILE A 164 -3.88 -14.89 -13.14
N ALA A 165 -3.23 -13.72 -13.15
CA ALA A 165 -3.00 -12.93 -11.95
C ALA A 165 -4.32 -12.50 -11.30
N LEU A 166 -5.28 -12.04 -12.10
CA LEU A 166 -6.62 -11.65 -11.65
C LEU A 166 -7.41 -12.83 -11.10
N ALA A 167 -7.30 -14.02 -11.71
CA ALA A 167 -7.97 -15.21 -11.22
C ALA A 167 -7.51 -15.56 -9.81
N PHE A 168 -6.20 -15.49 -9.56
CA PHE A 168 -5.61 -15.76 -8.25
C PHE A 168 -6.11 -14.77 -7.19
N THR A 169 -6.03 -13.47 -7.46
CA THR A 169 -6.41 -12.43 -6.48
C THR A 169 -7.93 -12.36 -6.28
N ALA A 170 -8.73 -12.53 -7.34
CA ALA A 170 -10.18 -12.63 -7.24
C ALA A 170 -10.62 -13.86 -6.46
N ALA A 171 -9.94 -15.00 -6.66
CA ALA A 171 -10.22 -16.21 -5.91
C ALA A 171 -9.94 -16.05 -4.41
N LYS A 172 -8.83 -15.37 -4.08
CA LYS A 172 -8.51 -14.99 -2.71
C LYS A 172 -9.62 -14.13 -2.09
N GLN A 173 -10.09 -13.11 -2.81
CA GLN A 173 -11.16 -12.22 -2.35
C GLN A 173 -12.50 -12.94 -2.17
N LEU A 174 -12.84 -13.87 -3.07
CA LEU A 174 -14.09 -14.62 -3.05
C LEU A 174 -14.04 -15.89 -2.18
N LYS A 175 -12.88 -16.20 -1.58
CA LYS A 175 -12.63 -17.37 -0.74
C LYS A 175 -12.91 -18.70 -1.46
N VAL A 176 -12.44 -18.79 -2.69
CA VAL A 176 -12.52 -20.00 -3.55
C VAL A 176 -11.13 -20.50 -3.89
N ASN A 177 -11.01 -21.71 -4.42
CA ASN A 177 -9.71 -22.29 -4.72
C ASN A 177 -8.93 -21.47 -5.76
N GLN A 178 -7.80 -20.90 -5.32
CA GLN A 178 -6.94 -20.03 -6.11
C GLN A 178 -6.30 -20.75 -7.30
N PHE A 179 -5.78 -21.96 -7.10
CA PHE A 179 -5.11 -22.71 -8.16
C PHE A 179 -6.07 -23.27 -9.20
N VAL A 180 -7.30 -23.63 -8.81
CA VAL A 180 -8.35 -23.97 -9.78
C VAL A 180 -8.72 -22.76 -10.62
N SER A 181 -8.86 -21.59 -10.01
CA SER A 181 -9.13 -20.33 -10.72
C SER A 181 -8.02 -20.00 -11.71
N MET A 182 -6.76 -20.15 -11.30
CA MET A 182 -5.60 -19.98 -12.18
C MET A 182 -5.60 -20.99 -13.34
N ALA A 183 -5.94 -22.26 -13.09
CA ALA A 183 -6.01 -23.28 -14.12
C ALA A 183 -7.09 -22.96 -15.17
N ILE A 184 -8.25 -22.46 -14.73
CA ILE A 184 -9.31 -22.00 -15.63
C ILE A 184 -8.81 -20.82 -16.48
N ALA A 185 -8.18 -19.82 -15.86
CA ALA A 185 -7.60 -18.68 -16.58
C ALA A 185 -6.51 -19.12 -17.58
N ALA A 186 -5.64 -20.05 -17.19
CA ALA A 186 -4.60 -20.60 -18.05
C ALA A 186 -5.18 -21.35 -19.26
N ALA A 187 -6.31 -22.05 -19.09
CA ALA A 187 -7.02 -22.67 -20.21
C ALA A 187 -7.52 -21.63 -21.22
N MET A 188 -8.08 -20.51 -20.74
CA MET A 188 -8.59 -19.41 -21.57
C MET A 188 -7.48 -18.74 -22.40
N VAL A 189 -6.27 -18.60 -21.84
CA VAL A 189 -5.13 -17.96 -22.53
C VAL A 189 -4.14 -18.96 -23.13
N SER A 190 -4.53 -20.24 -23.20
CA SER A 190 -3.66 -21.28 -23.77
C SER A 190 -3.38 -20.99 -25.25
N PRO A 191 -2.16 -21.26 -25.75
CA PRO A 191 -1.80 -20.95 -27.14
C PRO A 191 -2.76 -21.55 -28.18
N GLY A 192 -3.32 -22.73 -27.89
CA GLY A 192 -4.32 -23.37 -28.75
C GLY A 192 -5.62 -22.57 -28.85
N ILE A 193 -6.17 -22.14 -27.71
CA ILE A 193 -7.40 -21.32 -27.68
C ILE A 193 -7.16 -19.94 -28.30
N VAL A 194 -6.02 -19.31 -27.98
CA VAL A 194 -5.64 -18.01 -28.55
C VAL A 194 -5.51 -18.09 -30.08
N ALA A 195 -4.89 -19.16 -30.61
CA ALA A 195 -4.76 -19.37 -32.04
C ALA A 195 -6.10 -19.60 -32.75
N LEU A 196 -7.03 -20.32 -32.12
CA LEU A 196 -8.39 -20.51 -32.64
C LEU A 196 -9.17 -19.20 -32.68
N GLY A 197 -9.07 -18.39 -31.62
CA GLY A 197 -9.72 -17.09 -31.56
C GLY A 197 -9.16 -16.08 -32.56
N ALA A 198 -7.84 -16.08 -32.77
CA ALA A 198 -7.21 -15.22 -33.78
C ALA A 198 -7.67 -15.52 -35.22
N LYS A 199 -8.08 -16.77 -35.51
CA LYS A 199 -8.59 -17.20 -36.81
C LYS A 199 -10.11 -17.19 -36.91
N ALA A 200 -10.82 -16.73 -35.88
CA ALA A 200 -12.27 -16.82 -35.75
C ALA A 200 -12.82 -18.23 -36.10
N THR A 201 -12.08 -19.27 -35.73
CA THR A 201 -12.42 -20.66 -36.08
C THR A 201 -13.46 -21.18 -35.10
N THR A 202 -14.64 -21.54 -35.61
CA THR A 202 -15.66 -22.24 -34.82
C THR A 202 -15.22 -23.67 -34.54
N ILE A 203 -15.29 -24.08 -33.27
CA ILE A 203 -15.04 -25.46 -32.82
C ILE A 203 -16.35 -26.10 -32.37
N ASP A 204 -16.46 -27.42 -32.50
CA ASP A 204 -17.61 -28.19 -32.02
C ASP A 204 -17.34 -28.73 -30.62
N PHE A 205 -18.23 -28.42 -29.68
CA PHE A 205 -18.24 -29.01 -28.34
C PHE A 205 -19.53 -29.81 -28.16
N PHE A 206 -19.49 -31.10 -28.48
CA PHE A 206 -20.65 -32.01 -28.40
C PHE A 206 -21.87 -31.49 -29.17
N GLY A 207 -21.68 -31.00 -30.40
CA GLY A 207 -22.74 -30.43 -31.24
C GLY A 207 -23.06 -28.95 -30.95
N ILE A 208 -22.38 -28.34 -29.98
CA ILE A 208 -22.52 -26.90 -29.69
C ILE A 208 -21.39 -26.15 -30.41
N PRO A 209 -21.70 -25.23 -31.34
CA PRO A 209 -20.70 -24.41 -31.99
C PRO A 209 -20.15 -23.38 -30.99
N VAL A 210 -18.83 -23.37 -30.81
CA VAL A 210 -18.13 -22.44 -29.93
C VAL A 210 -17.20 -21.61 -30.78
N VAL A 211 -17.27 -20.28 -30.63
CA VAL A 211 -16.33 -19.35 -31.26
C VAL A 211 -15.38 -18.86 -30.18
N PRO A 212 -14.15 -19.40 -30.09
CA PRO A 212 -13.19 -18.94 -29.09
C PRO A 212 -12.85 -17.47 -29.36
N ALA A 213 -12.75 -16.68 -28.29
CA ALA A 213 -12.23 -15.31 -28.38
C ALA A 213 -10.76 -15.27 -27.95
N ASN A 214 -10.08 -14.16 -28.24
CA ASN A 214 -8.80 -13.90 -27.58
C ASN A 214 -9.05 -13.37 -26.16
N TYR A 215 -8.62 -14.13 -25.16
CA TYR A 215 -8.76 -13.77 -23.74
C TYR A 215 -7.46 -13.19 -23.13
N THR A 216 -6.37 -13.09 -23.89
CA THR A 216 -5.11 -12.50 -23.41
C THR A 216 -5.31 -11.03 -23.06
N ALA A 217 -4.68 -10.56 -21.98
CA ALA A 217 -4.84 -9.17 -21.52
C ALA A 217 -6.30 -8.73 -21.26
N THR A 218 -7.23 -9.68 -21.09
CA THR A 218 -8.63 -9.36 -20.72
C THR A 218 -8.82 -9.39 -19.21
N VAL A 219 -9.81 -8.63 -18.73
CA VAL A 219 -10.12 -8.53 -17.29
C VAL A 219 -11.52 -9.03 -17.00
N LEU A 220 -12.53 -8.49 -17.69
CA LEU A 220 -13.93 -8.77 -17.40
C LEU A 220 -14.29 -10.26 -17.47
N PRO A 221 -13.87 -11.04 -18.49
CA PRO A 221 -14.25 -12.44 -18.59
C PRO A 221 -13.83 -13.25 -17.36
N ILE A 222 -12.58 -13.10 -16.90
CA ILE A 222 -12.07 -13.91 -15.79
C ILE A 222 -12.71 -13.54 -14.44
N LEU A 223 -13.03 -12.26 -14.21
CA LEU A 223 -13.71 -11.86 -12.97
C LEU A 223 -15.10 -12.48 -12.86
N LEU A 224 -15.84 -12.53 -13.98
CA LEU A 224 -17.14 -13.22 -14.03
C LEU A 224 -17.00 -14.72 -13.80
N VAL A 225 -15.95 -15.34 -14.37
CA VAL A 225 -15.66 -16.76 -14.20
C VAL A 225 -15.40 -17.12 -12.74
N VAL A 226 -14.62 -16.33 -12.00
CA VAL A 226 -14.34 -16.62 -10.58
C VAL A 226 -15.60 -16.42 -9.72
N VAL A 227 -16.48 -15.48 -10.09
CA VAL A 227 -17.81 -15.35 -9.45
C VAL A 227 -18.66 -16.60 -9.70
N VAL A 228 -18.68 -17.12 -10.93
CA VAL A 228 -19.37 -18.39 -11.25
C VAL A 228 -18.75 -19.56 -10.49
N GLN A 229 -17.41 -19.62 -10.40
CA GLN A 229 -16.70 -20.62 -9.62
C GLN A 229 -17.16 -20.63 -8.16
N LYS A 230 -17.34 -19.47 -7.53
CA LYS A 230 -17.84 -19.38 -6.16
C LYS A 230 -19.14 -20.15 -5.94
N PHE A 231 -20.08 -20.04 -6.86
CA PHE A 231 -21.36 -20.75 -6.73
C PHE A 231 -21.21 -22.24 -7.00
N LEU A 232 -20.46 -22.63 -8.03
CA LEU A 232 -20.28 -24.03 -8.42
C LEU A 232 -19.39 -24.81 -7.43
N GLU A 233 -18.36 -24.19 -6.89
CA GLU A 233 -17.43 -24.81 -5.93
C GLU A 233 -18.16 -25.16 -4.63
N LEU A 234 -19.08 -24.32 -4.17
CA LEU A 234 -19.95 -24.64 -3.04
C LEU A 234 -20.86 -25.85 -3.31
N VAL A 235 -21.34 -26.01 -4.55
CA VAL A 235 -22.17 -27.16 -4.93
C VAL A 235 -21.33 -28.43 -4.99
N PHE A 236 -20.19 -28.41 -5.70
CA PHE A 236 -19.33 -29.59 -5.83
C PHE A 236 -18.72 -30.01 -4.50
N ASN A 237 -18.34 -29.07 -3.62
CA ASN A 237 -17.83 -29.40 -2.29
C ASN A 237 -18.88 -30.08 -1.39
N LYS A 238 -20.18 -29.85 -1.65
CA LYS A 238 -21.28 -30.53 -0.94
C LYS A 238 -21.64 -31.89 -1.54
N LEU A 239 -21.39 -32.09 -2.83
CA LEU A 239 -21.71 -33.34 -3.53
C LEU A 239 -20.74 -34.48 -3.18
N TRP A 240 -19.49 -34.16 -2.83
CA TRP A 240 -18.45 -35.15 -2.61
C TRP A 240 -18.15 -35.39 -1.12
N HIS A 241 -17.95 -36.66 -0.76
CA HIS A 241 -17.43 -37.02 0.57
C HIS A 241 -16.01 -36.45 0.76
N GLU A 242 -15.67 -36.09 2.00
CA GLU A 242 -14.43 -35.41 2.39
C GLU A 242 -13.16 -36.12 1.85
N SER A 243 -13.18 -37.45 1.80
CA SER A 243 -12.08 -38.30 1.33
C SER A 243 -11.69 -38.11 -0.14
N VAL A 244 -12.61 -37.66 -0.99
CA VAL A 244 -12.38 -37.51 -2.45
C VAL A 244 -12.60 -36.08 -2.93
N ARG A 245 -13.16 -35.20 -2.08
CA ARG A 245 -13.50 -33.81 -2.38
C ARG A 245 -12.32 -33.03 -3.00
N ASN A 246 -11.12 -33.18 -2.44
CA ASN A 246 -9.93 -32.46 -2.89
C ASN A 246 -9.45 -32.83 -4.30
N ILE A 247 -9.93 -33.95 -4.85
CA ILE A 247 -9.59 -34.41 -6.22
C ILE A 247 -10.76 -34.18 -7.15
N LEU A 248 -11.96 -34.62 -6.77
CA LEU A 248 -13.13 -34.60 -7.66
C LEU A 248 -13.73 -33.20 -7.82
N ALA A 249 -13.73 -32.36 -6.78
CA ALA A 249 -14.29 -31.01 -6.90
C ALA A 249 -13.52 -30.16 -7.92
N PRO A 250 -12.16 -30.08 -7.89
CA PRO A 250 -11.39 -29.41 -8.94
C PRO A 250 -11.65 -29.95 -10.36
N VAL A 251 -11.77 -31.27 -10.53
CA VAL A 251 -12.07 -31.88 -11.85
C VAL A 251 -13.42 -31.41 -12.36
N CYS A 252 -14.47 -31.48 -11.53
CA CYS A 252 -15.80 -31.00 -11.89
C CYS A 252 -15.80 -29.51 -12.23
N LEU A 253 -15.08 -28.69 -11.46
CA LEU A 253 -14.94 -27.27 -11.72
C LEU A 253 -14.32 -27.02 -13.10
N LEU A 254 -13.23 -27.70 -13.44
CA LEU A 254 -12.58 -27.52 -14.75
C LEU A 254 -13.46 -28.00 -15.91
N VAL A 255 -14.05 -29.19 -15.78
CA VAL A 255 -14.91 -29.79 -16.83
C VAL A 255 -16.14 -28.94 -17.11
N VAL A 256 -16.69 -28.26 -16.10
CA VAL A 256 -17.89 -27.44 -16.27
C VAL A 256 -17.54 -26.00 -16.62
N ILE A 257 -16.61 -25.36 -15.89
CA ILE A 257 -16.37 -23.93 -16.01
C ILE A 257 -15.63 -23.59 -17.30
N VAL A 258 -14.67 -24.40 -17.76
CA VAL A 258 -13.91 -24.06 -18.97
C VAL A 258 -14.81 -24.02 -20.21
N PRO A 259 -15.62 -25.05 -20.52
CA PRO A 259 -16.57 -24.97 -21.64
C PRO A 259 -17.63 -23.89 -21.43
N LEU A 260 -18.19 -23.77 -20.22
CA LEU A 260 -19.15 -22.70 -19.90
C LEU A 260 -18.57 -21.30 -20.16
N THR A 261 -17.29 -21.13 -19.88
CA THR A 261 -16.58 -19.87 -20.13
C THR A 261 -16.53 -19.57 -21.62
N LEU A 262 -16.18 -20.54 -22.45
CA LEU A 262 -16.06 -20.33 -23.90
C LEU A 262 -17.43 -20.19 -24.58
N ILE A 263 -18.45 -20.94 -24.13
CA ILE A 263 -19.79 -20.98 -24.73
C ILE A 263 -20.65 -19.78 -24.30
N VAL A 264 -20.57 -19.39 -23.02
CA VAL A 264 -21.52 -18.44 -22.41
C VAL A 264 -20.80 -17.18 -21.94
N VAL A 265 -19.83 -17.32 -21.03
CA VAL A 265 -19.22 -16.15 -20.37
C VAL A 265 -18.43 -15.31 -21.37
N GLY A 266 -17.75 -15.94 -22.33
CA GLY A 266 -16.96 -15.32 -23.39
C GLY A 266 -17.83 -14.42 -24.28
N PRO A 267 -18.85 -14.95 -24.96
CA PRO A 267 -19.75 -14.15 -25.79
C PRO A 267 -20.48 -13.04 -25.02
N ILE A 268 -20.94 -13.32 -23.80
CA ILE A 268 -21.58 -12.30 -22.94
C ILE A 268 -20.59 -11.20 -22.59
N SER A 269 -19.40 -11.56 -22.10
CA SER A 269 -18.38 -10.58 -21.72
C SER A 269 -17.88 -9.79 -22.91
N ALA A 270 -17.70 -10.39 -24.08
CA ALA A 270 -17.33 -9.71 -25.32
C ALA A 270 -18.41 -8.73 -25.77
N THR A 271 -19.69 -9.11 -25.68
CA THR A 271 -20.81 -8.21 -26.00
C THR A 271 -20.85 -7.02 -25.04
N VAL A 272 -20.84 -7.27 -23.73
CA VAL A 272 -20.81 -6.21 -22.70
C VAL A 272 -19.61 -5.29 -22.90
N SER A 273 -18.45 -5.86 -23.18
CA SER A 273 -17.21 -5.13 -23.43
C SER A 273 -17.26 -4.28 -24.69
N SER A 274 -17.85 -4.79 -25.78
CA SER A 274 -18.05 -4.07 -27.04
C SER A 274 -19.03 -2.91 -26.86
N TRP A 275 -20.11 -3.10 -26.10
CA TRP A 275 -21.05 -2.04 -25.77
C TRP A 275 -20.38 -0.94 -24.94
N LEU A 276 -19.58 -1.31 -23.93
CA LEU A 276 -18.85 -0.36 -23.09
C LEU A 276 -17.81 0.43 -23.90
N ALA A 277 -17.03 -0.27 -24.74
CA ALA A 277 -16.07 0.35 -25.64
C ALA A 277 -16.76 1.31 -26.62
N THR A 278 -17.86 0.88 -27.23
CA THR A 278 -18.65 1.71 -28.16
C THR A 278 -19.24 2.93 -27.46
N ALA A 279 -19.75 2.78 -26.22
CA ALA A 279 -20.28 3.89 -25.44
C ALA A 279 -19.21 4.96 -25.16
N ILE A 280 -18.00 4.55 -24.77
CA ILE A 280 -16.88 5.47 -24.50
C ILE A 280 -16.39 6.12 -25.79
N VAL A 281 -16.20 5.34 -26.86
CA VAL A 281 -15.80 5.87 -28.17
C VAL A 281 -16.85 6.83 -28.72
N SER A 282 -18.14 6.52 -28.56
CA SER A 282 -19.26 7.38 -28.99
C SER A 282 -19.32 8.67 -28.17
N LEU A 283 -19.11 8.59 -26.85
CA LEU A 283 -19.01 9.76 -25.99
C LEU A 283 -17.83 10.66 -26.40
N ASN A 284 -16.66 10.09 -26.64
CA ASN A 284 -15.48 10.82 -27.11
C ASN A 284 -15.67 11.43 -28.49
N LYS A 285 -16.43 10.78 -29.40
CA LYS A 285 -16.75 11.36 -30.71
C LYS A 285 -17.79 12.46 -30.65
N SER A 286 -18.78 12.33 -29.76
CA SER A 286 -19.93 13.25 -29.69
C SER A 286 -19.62 14.51 -28.86
N VAL A 287 -18.86 14.37 -27.79
CA VAL A 287 -18.51 15.46 -26.86
C VAL A 287 -17.05 15.37 -26.39
N PRO A 288 -16.07 15.41 -27.31
CA PRO A 288 -14.64 15.25 -26.99
C PRO A 288 -14.16 16.24 -25.92
N ILE A 289 -14.64 17.49 -25.99
CA ILE A 289 -14.29 18.54 -25.03
C ILE A 289 -14.76 18.16 -23.62
N LEU A 290 -16.01 17.71 -23.47
CA LEU A 290 -16.53 17.32 -22.16
C LEU A 290 -15.80 16.10 -21.60
N ALA A 291 -15.52 15.10 -22.45
CA ALA A 291 -14.75 13.93 -22.05
C ALA A 291 -13.34 14.32 -21.57
N GLY A 292 -12.65 15.20 -22.32
CA GLY A 292 -11.34 15.73 -21.96
C GLY A 292 -11.34 16.54 -20.66
N LEU A 293 -12.37 17.37 -20.46
CA LEU A 293 -12.54 18.16 -19.24
C LEU A 293 -12.74 17.26 -18.01
N VAL A 294 -13.64 16.28 -18.13
CA VAL A 294 -13.97 15.37 -17.01
C VAL A 294 -12.81 14.44 -16.71
N LEU A 295 -12.31 13.73 -17.72
CA LEU A 295 -11.23 12.76 -17.53
C LEU A 295 -9.92 13.47 -17.16
N GLY A 296 -9.54 14.52 -17.88
CA GLY A 296 -8.33 15.29 -17.57
C GLY A 296 -8.39 16.02 -16.21
N GLY A 297 -9.58 16.51 -15.82
CA GLY A 297 -9.74 17.29 -14.59
C GLY A 297 -9.97 16.47 -13.33
N PHE A 298 -10.74 15.37 -13.43
CA PHE A 298 -11.14 14.56 -12.28
C PHE A 298 -10.36 13.27 -12.14
N TRP A 299 -9.51 12.87 -13.10
CA TRP A 299 -8.74 11.62 -12.97
C TRP A 299 -7.98 11.54 -11.65
N GLN A 300 -7.31 12.60 -11.22
CA GLN A 300 -6.56 12.60 -9.97
C GLN A 300 -7.45 12.55 -8.73
N VAL A 301 -8.69 13.04 -8.82
CA VAL A 301 -9.71 12.83 -7.78
C VAL A 301 -10.13 11.37 -7.73
N ILE A 302 -10.36 10.76 -8.90
CA ILE A 302 -10.69 9.33 -9.05
C ILE A 302 -9.53 8.46 -8.52
N VAL A 303 -8.28 8.90 -8.70
CA VAL A 303 -7.07 8.24 -8.15
C VAL A 303 -7.09 8.23 -6.63
N ILE A 304 -7.42 9.36 -5.98
CA ILE A 304 -7.51 9.45 -4.50
C ILE A 304 -8.48 8.41 -3.94
N PHE A 305 -9.61 8.21 -4.59
CA PHE A 305 -10.63 7.25 -4.18
C PHE A 305 -10.36 5.80 -4.64
N GLY A 306 -9.24 5.55 -5.34
CA GLY A 306 -8.89 4.24 -5.89
C GLY A 306 -9.82 3.76 -7.01
N VAL A 307 -10.78 4.57 -7.45
CA VAL A 307 -11.81 4.19 -8.43
C VAL A 307 -11.25 4.04 -9.83
N HIS A 308 -10.08 4.61 -10.08
CA HIS A 308 -9.43 4.60 -11.39
C HIS A 308 -9.07 3.17 -11.85
N TRP A 309 -8.84 2.25 -10.92
CA TRP A 309 -8.63 0.83 -11.21
C TRP A 309 -9.85 0.16 -11.85
N ALA A 310 -11.06 0.70 -11.68
CA ALA A 310 -12.24 0.23 -12.41
C ALA A 310 -12.21 0.59 -13.90
N LEU A 311 -11.42 1.60 -14.29
CA LEU A 311 -11.33 2.09 -15.66
C LEU A 311 -10.19 1.42 -16.46
N VAL A 312 -9.12 0.99 -15.79
CA VAL A 312 -8.01 0.25 -16.44
C VAL A 312 -8.47 -0.98 -17.25
N PRO A 313 -9.36 -1.85 -16.73
CA PRO A 313 -9.94 -2.97 -17.49
C PRO A 313 -10.59 -2.55 -18.80
N VAL A 314 -11.24 -1.39 -18.79
CA VAL A 314 -11.96 -0.85 -19.95
C VAL A 314 -10.98 -0.39 -21.02
N MET A 315 -9.89 0.26 -20.60
CA MET A 315 -8.81 0.70 -21.48
C MET A 315 -8.10 -0.49 -22.13
N MET A 316 -7.79 -1.53 -21.36
CA MET A 316 -7.20 -2.76 -21.88
C MET A 316 -8.15 -3.45 -22.88
N ASN A 317 -9.45 -3.46 -22.57
CA ASN A 317 -10.44 -4.00 -23.49
C ASN A 317 -10.56 -3.17 -24.79
N ASN A 318 -10.47 -1.85 -24.72
CA ASN A 318 -10.49 -1.00 -25.92
C ASN A 318 -9.32 -1.33 -26.87
N ILE A 319 -8.13 -1.57 -26.32
CA ILE A 319 -6.97 -2.01 -27.11
C ILE A 319 -7.24 -3.40 -27.70
N ALA A 320 -7.76 -4.34 -26.90
CA ALA A 320 -8.02 -5.70 -27.36
C ALA A 320 -9.08 -5.78 -28.48
N GLN A 321 -10.14 -4.96 -28.40
CA GLN A 321 -11.27 -4.98 -29.35
C GLN A 321 -11.05 -4.07 -30.56
N ASN A 322 -10.47 -2.88 -30.35
CA ASN A 322 -10.37 -1.83 -31.37
C ASN A 322 -8.93 -1.58 -31.83
N GLY A 323 -7.94 -2.26 -31.26
CA GLY A 323 -6.52 -2.01 -31.48
C GLY A 323 -6.00 -0.70 -30.87
N THR A 324 -6.89 0.12 -30.28
CA THR A 324 -6.54 1.41 -29.70
C THR A 324 -7.46 1.79 -28.53
N ASP A 325 -6.91 2.48 -27.54
CA ASP A 325 -7.66 3.13 -26.46
C ASP A 325 -7.57 4.66 -26.54
N LEU A 326 -8.73 5.33 -26.51
CA LEU A 326 -8.81 6.80 -26.56
C LEU A 326 -8.75 7.43 -25.16
N MET A 327 -8.94 6.66 -24.08
CA MET A 327 -8.91 7.21 -22.73
C MET A 327 -7.48 7.50 -22.29
N MET A 328 -6.53 6.58 -22.49
CA MET A 328 -5.15 6.70 -22.00
C MET A 328 -4.49 8.04 -22.37
N PRO A 329 -4.56 8.52 -23.63
CA PRO A 329 -3.98 9.82 -23.97
C PRO A 329 -4.66 10.97 -23.22
N ILE A 330 -5.98 10.94 -23.02
CA ILE A 330 -6.73 11.99 -22.32
C ILE A 330 -6.36 12.05 -20.82
N LEU A 331 -5.92 10.93 -20.25
CA LEU A 331 -5.54 10.84 -18.84
C LEU A 331 -4.11 11.32 -18.57
N LEU A 332 -3.21 11.27 -19.55
CA LEU A 332 -1.82 11.71 -19.39
C LEU A 332 -1.70 13.18 -18.93
N PRO A 333 -2.45 14.14 -19.48
CA PRO A 333 -2.46 15.52 -18.99
C PRO A 333 -2.75 15.66 -17.49
N ALA A 334 -3.63 14.82 -16.94
CA ALA A 334 -3.96 14.85 -15.52
C ALA A 334 -2.80 14.39 -14.63
N VAL A 335 -1.97 13.46 -15.13
CA VAL A 335 -0.75 13.00 -14.47
C VAL A 335 0.33 14.08 -14.55
N LEU A 336 0.54 14.64 -15.74
CA LEU A 336 1.58 15.64 -15.97
C LEU A 336 1.29 16.96 -15.27
N SER A 337 0.01 17.35 -15.11
CA SER A 337 -0.32 18.54 -14.34
C SER A 337 0.03 18.42 -12.86
N GLN A 338 -0.09 17.22 -12.27
CA GLN A 338 0.37 16.95 -10.90
C GLN A 338 1.90 16.98 -10.81
N ALA A 339 2.60 16.40 -11.78
CA ALA A 339 4.06 16.51 -11.86
C ALA A 339 4.49 17.99 -11.97
N GLY A 340 3.79 18.78 -12.79
CA GLY A 340 4.03 20.21 -12.93
C GLY A 340 3.77 20.98 -11.64
N ALA A 341 2.72 20.64 -10.89
CA ALA A 341 2.43 21.23 -9.59
C ALA A 341 3.47 20.87 -8.52
N ALA A 342 3.95 19.62 -8.49
CA ALA A 342 5.05 19.21 -7.63
C ALA A 342 6.34 19.99 -7.98
N LEU A 343 6.64 20.18 -9.26
CA LEU A 343 7.78 20.97 -9.71
C LEU A 343 7.68 22.42 -9.23
N ALA A 344 6.50 23.03 -9.31
CA ALA A 344 6.29 24.37 -8.79
C ALA A 344 6.52 24.47 -7.28
N VAL A 345 6.09 23.47 -6.50
CA VAL A 345 6.39 23.39 -5.07
C VAL A 345 7.89 23.26 -4.83
N PHE A 346 8.58 22.38 -5.57
CA PHE A 346 10.03 22.24 -5.50
C PHE A 346 10.77 23.56 -5.76
N LEU A 347 10.35 24.31 -6.78
CA LEU A 347 10.98 25.58 -7.16
C LEU A 347 10.68 26.72 -6.17
N ARG A 348 9.51 26.73 -5.52
CA ARG A 348 9.07 27.87 -4.68
C ARG A 348 9.14 27.62 -3.17
N THR A 349 9.17 26.37 -2.71
CA THR A 349 9.17 26.08 -1.27
C THR A 349 10.51 26.41 -0.60
N ARG A 350 10.44 26.91 0.63
CA ARG A 350 11.62 27.19 1.48
C ARG A 350 11.92 26.09 2.49
N ASP A 351 10.98 25.16 2.69
CA ASP A 351 11.14 24.05 3.63
C ASP A 351 11.99 22.95 3.00
N ALA A 352 13.12 22.60 3.61
CA ALA A 352 14.08 21.65 3.03
C ALA A 352 13.48 20.26 2.82
N LYS A 353 12.61 19.80 3.75
CA LYS A 353 11.93 18.50 3.66
C LYS A 353 10.91 18.49 2.53
N MET A 354 10.07 19.52 2.44
CA MET A 354 9.10 19.70 1.37
C MET A 354 9.79 19.85 0.02
N LYS A 355 10.94 20.54 -0.03
CA LYS A 355 11.74 20.68 -1.25
C LYS A 355 12.26 19.32 -1.71
N SER A 356 12.91 18.56 -0.84
CA SER A 356 13.39 17.21 -1.15
C SER A 356 12.24 16.31 -1.64
N LEU A 357 11.12 16.29 -0.90
CA LEU A 357 9.94 15.52 -1.25
C LEU A 357 9.33 15.94 -2.60
N ALA A 358 9.27 17.24 -2.90
CA ALA A 358 8.72 17.76 -4.14
C ALA A 358 9.59 17.47 -5.36
N GLY A 359 10.91 17.53 -5.20
CA GLY A 359 11.84 17.14 -6.26
C GLY A 359 11.68 15.68 -6.65
N SER A 360 11.73 14.77 -5.67
CA SER A 360 11.58 13.33 -5.93
C SER A 360 10.19 12.97 -6.45
N SER A 361 9.13 13.54 -5.87
CA SER A 361 7.74 13.29 -6.29
C SER A 361 7.45 13.77 -7.71
N THR A 362 8.09 14.85 -8.17
CA THR A 362 7.98 15.33 -9.56
C THR A 362 8.43 14.24 -10.54
N ILE A 363 9.60 13.64 -10.29
CA ILE A 363 10.17 12.59 -11.14
C ILE A 363 9.25 11.36 -11.14
N THR A 364 8.81 10.94 -9.96
CA THR A 364 7.91 9.79 -9.78
C THR A 364 6.57 9.99 -10.51
N ALA A 365 6.02 11.21 -10.49
CA ALA A 365 4.80 11.54 -11.21
C ALA A 365 4.97 11.56 -12.73
N LEU A 366 6.13 11.97 -13.26
CA LEU A 366 6.43 11.87 -14.71
C LEU A 366 6.42 10.41 -15.20
N PHE A 367 6.76 9.46 -14.33
CA PHE A 367 6.67 8.03 -14.59
C PHE A 367 5.30 7.41 -14.28
N GLY A 368 4.28 8.23 -14.02
CA GLY A 368 2.90 7.77 -13.85
C GLY A 368 2.54 7.33 -12.43
N ILE A 369 3.44 7.51 -11.46
CA ILE A 369 3.16 7.23 -10.04
C ILE A 369 2.89 8.55 -9.33
N THR A 370 1.61 8.87 -9.15
CA THR A 370 1.16 10.18 -8.66
C THR A 370 0.88 10.21 -7.16
N GLU A 371 0.80 9.07 -6.49
CA GLU A 371 0.45 8.95 -5.07
C GLU A 371 1.39 9.77 -4.15
N PRO A 372 2.73 9.73 -4.31
CA PRO A 372 3.63 10.55 -3.50
C PRO A 372 3.40 12.05 -3.72
N THR A 373 3.07 12.44 -4.95
CA THR A 373 2.77 13.83 -5.31
C THR A 373 1.45 14.29 -4.70
N ILE A 374 0.38 13.50 -4.86
CA ILE A 374 -0.96 13.84 -4.38
C ILE A 374 -0.96 13.92 -2.86
N TYR A 375 -0.62 12.83 -2.18
CA TYR A 375 -0.74 12.74 -0.72
C TYR A 375 0.36 13.50 0.00
N GLY A 376 1.58 13.47 -0.53
CA GLY A 376 2.74 14.10 0.09
C GLY A 376 2.74 15.62 -0.05
N ILE A 377 2.17 16.16 -1.14
CA ILE A 377 2.37 17.55 -1.53
C ILE A 377 1.06 18.25 -1.90
N THR A 378 0.44 17.89 -3.03
CA THR A 378 -0.56 18.76 -3.65
C THR A 378 -1.86 18.80 -2.85
N LEU A 379 -2.31 17.65 -2.34
CA LEU A 379 -3.50 17.55 -1.48
C LEU A 379 -3.23 18.17 -0.10
N LYS A 380 -2.02 17.96 0.45
CA LYS A 380 -1.59 18.55 1.73
C LYS A 380 -1.65 20.08 1.69
N LEU A 381 -1.24 20.68 0.57
CA LEU A 381 -1.28 22.14 0.35
C LEU A 381 -2.64 22.64 -0.19
N LYS A 382 -3.55 21.73 -0.55
CA LYS A 382 -4.90 21.95 -1.11
C LYS A 382 -4.94 22.73 -2.44
N LYS A 383 -4.47 23.98 -2.45
CA LYS A 383 -4.48 24.86 -3.65
C LYS A 383 -3.71 24.24 -4.82
N PRO A 384 -2.49 23.70 -4.64
CA PRO A 384 -1.78 23.04 -5.74
C PRO A 384 -2.57 21.89 -6.38
N PHE A 385 -3.33 21.12 -5.60
CA PHE A 385 -4.15 20.03 -6.13
C PHE A 385 -5.25 20.55 -7.06
N TYR A 386 -6.04 21.53 -6.63
CA TYR A 386 -7.12 22.08 -7.47
C TYR A 386 -6.58 22.74 -8.75
N LEU A 387 -5.47 23.46 -8.64
CA LEU A 387 -4.83 24.11 -9.79
C LEU A 387 -4.27 23.09 -10.80
N ALA A 388 -3.70 21.99 -10.30
CA ALA A 388 -3.29 20.86 -11.15
C ALA A 388 -4.49 20.19 -11.82
N CYS A 389 -5.62 20.02 -11.15
CA CYS A 389 -6.85 19.50 -11.76
C CYS A 389 -7.37 20.41 -12.88
N VAL A 390 -7.36 21.73 -12.68
CA VAL A 390 -7.74 22.69 -13.74
C VAL A 390 -6.78 22.58 -14.94
N ALA A 391 -5.48 22.52 -14.68
CA ALA A 391 -4.49 22.35 -15.75
C ALA A 391 -4.64 21.01 -16.50
N GLY A 392 -4.93 19.94 -15.77
CA GLY A 392 -5.22 18.62 -16.32
C GLY A 392 -6.48 18.62 -17.19
N ALA A 393 -7.53 19.35 -16.79
CA ALA A 393 -8.74 19.51 -17.59
C ALA A 393 -8.46 20.23 -18.92
N VAL A 394 -7.64 21.29 -18.89
CA VAL A 394 -7.26 22.04 -20.10
C VAL A 394 -6.45 21.17 -21.06
N GLY A 395 -5.42 20.48 -20.57
CA GLY A 395 -4.66 19.56 -21.43
C GLY A 395 -5.50 18.38 -21.91
N GLY A 396 -6.35 17.81 -21.05
CA GLY A 396 -7.26 16.72 -21.37
C GLY A 396 -8.25 17.09 -22.48
N MET A 397 -8.78 18.32 -22.49
CA MET A 397 -9.59 18.83 -23.60
C MET A 397 -8.82 18.86 -24.92
N ILE A 398 -7.59 19.38 -24.91
CA ILE A 398 -6.73 19.45 -26.11
C ILE A 398 -6.45 18.05 -26.64
N VAL A 399 -6.07 17.11 -25.76
CA VAL A 399 -5.81 15.72 -26.15
C VAL A 399 -7.08 15.04 -26.66
N ALA A 400 -8.23 15.25 -26.03
CA ALA A 400 -9.48 14.65 -26.49
C ALA A 400 -9.89 15.14 -27.89
N ILE A 401 -9.68 16.43 -28.20
CA ILE A 401 -9.90 16.99 -29.54
C ILE A 401 -8.95 16.38 -30.59
N SER A 402 -7.71 16.03 -30.19
CA SER A 402 -6.73 15.43 -31.10
C SER A 402 -7.17 14.07 -31.66
N GLY A 403 -8.01 13.34 -30.93
CA GLY A 403 -8.38 11.97 -31.26
C GLY A 403 -7.21 10.97 -31.19
N ALA A 404 -6.15 11.31 -30.44
CA ALA A 404 -5.04 10.40 -30.18
C ALA A 404 -5.52 9.13 -29.49
N GLY A 405 -4.86 8.02 -29.82
CA GLY A 405 -5.18 6.70 -29.29
C GLY A 405 -3.93 5.91 -28.94
N ALA A 406 -3.97 5.20 -27.82
CA ALA A 406 -2.90 4.32 -27.36
C ALA A 406 -3.04 2.93 -27.98
N ASN A 407 -1.99 2.45 -28.66
CA ASN A 407 -1.97 1.14 -29.32
C ASN A 407 -1.47 -0.01 -28.43
N ALA A 408 -0.94 0.30 -27.25
CA ALA A 408 -0.41 -0.67 -26.31
C ALA A 408 -0.71 -0.25 -24.88
N ALA A 409 -0.90 -1.25 -24.01
CA ALA A 409 -1.12 -1.02 -22.59
C ALA A 409 0.19 -0.54 -21.93
N ALA A 410 0.11 0.61 -21.26
CA ALA A 410 1.18 1.24 -20.51
C ALA A 410 0.58 2.00 -19.31
N LEU A 411 1.41 2.39 -18.34
CA LEU A 411 0.99 3.37 -17.35
C LEU A 411 0.96 4.76 -17.98
N ALA A 412 -0.07 5.56 -17.66
CA ALA A 412 -0.17 6.96 -18.09
C ALA A 412 1.03 7.74 -17.55
N SER A 413 2.01 7.99 -18.42
CA SER A 413 3.29 8.59 -18.07
C SER A 413 3.94 9.23 -19.30
N VAL A 414 5.02 9.99 -19.15
CA VAL A 414 5.79 10.47 -20.30
C VAL A 414 6.27 9.29 -21.17
N LEU A 415 6.55 8.14 -20.54
CA LEU A 415 6.98 6.92 -21.22
C LEU A 415 5.87 6.23 -22.03
N SER A 416 4.59 6.61 -21.87
CA SER A 416 3.51 6.09 -22.72
C SER A 416 3.35 6.87 -24.03
N LEU A 417 3.99 8.02 -24.21
CA LEU A 417 3.91 8.80 -25.46
C LEU A 417 4.20 7.98 -26.74
N PRO A 418 5.20 7.06 -26.76
CA PRO A 418 5.41 6.20 -27.93
C PRO A 418 4.20 5.35 -28.32
N THR A 419 3.33 4.98 -27.37
CA THR A 419 2.13 4.19 -27.68
C THR A 419 1.03 5.04 -28.34
N PHE A 420 1.16 6.37 -28.32
CA PHE A 420 0.21 7.31 -28.91
C PHE A 420 0.60 7.73 -30.33
N ILE A 421 1.74 7.22 -30.85
CA ILE A 421 2.23 7.56 -32.19
C ILE A 421 1.20 7.11 -33.22
N GLY A 422 0.67 8.09 -33.95
CA GLY A 422 -0.39 7.88 -34.92
C GLY A 422 -1.21 9.15 -35.13
N LYS A 423 -2.49 8.99 -35.41
CA LYS A 423 -3.43 10.10 -35.59
C LYS A 423 -3.50 10.94 -34.31
N GLY A 424 -3.40 12.25 -34.42
CA GLY A 424 -3.58 13.17 -33.29
C GLY A 424 -2.36 13.35 -32.37
N PHE A 425 -1.28 12.58 -32.58
CA PHE A 425 -0.09 12.59 -31.70
C PHE A 425 0.51 13.99 -31.47
N GLY A 426 0.68 14.79 -32.52
CA GLY A 426 1.27 16.13 -32.37
C GLY A 426 0.46 17.04 -31.46
N LEU A 427 -0.88 17.03 -31.62
CA LEU A 427 -1.76 17.83 -30.78
C LEU A 427 -1.92 17.23 -29.37
N SER A 428 -1.80 15.90 -29.20
CA SER A 428 -1.79 15.30 -27.86
C SER A 428 -0.57 15.77 -27.05
N VAL A 429 0.62 15.76 -27.66
CA VAL A 429 1.85 16.27 -27.01
C VAL A 429 1.71 17.73 -26.62
N VAL A 430 1.06 18.56 -27.45
CA VAL A 430 0.76 19.95 -27.08
C VAL A 430 -0.14 20.01 -25.85
N GLY A 431 -1.19 19.19 -25.79
CA GLY A 431 -2.07 19.11 -24.63
C GLY A 431 -1.34 18.68 -23.35
N ASP A 432 -0.45 17.71 -23.46
CA ASP A 432 0.41 17.21 -22.38
C ASP A 432 1.35 18.31 -21.84
N VAL A 433 2.03 19.01 -22.74
CA VAL A 433 2.93 20.13 -22.40
C VAL A 433 2.15 21.29 -21.77
N VAL A 434 0.97 21.61 -22.31
CA VAL A 434 0.09 22.65 -21.75
C VAL A 434 -0.35 22.28 -20.33
N ALA A 435 -0.77 21.04 -20.07
CA ALA A 435 -1.15 20.63 -18.72
C ALA A 435 0.02 20.69 -17.73
N PHE A 436 1.21 20.23 -18.13
CA PHE A 436 2.41 20.32 -17.30
C PHE A 436 2.77 21.78 -16.99
N ALA A 437 2.91 22.60 -18.03
CA ALA A 437 3.32 24.00 -17.91
C ALA A 437 2.28 24.83 -17.13
N LEU A 438 0.99 24.65 -17.42
CA LEU A 438 -0.08 25.34 -16.72
C LEU A 438 -0.18 24.89 -15.26
N GLY A 439 -0.02 23.59 -14.99
CA GLY A 439 0.06 23.05 -13.64
C GLY A 439 1.21 23.67 -12.84
N THR A 440 2.38 23.80 -13.46
CA THR A 440 3.55 24.48 -12.87
C THR A 440 3.28 25.96 -12.66
N VAL A 441 2.86 26.71 -13.67
CA VAL A 441 2.69 28.17 -13.58
C VAL A 441 1.60 28.54 -12.57
N LEU A 442 0.42 27.91 -12.66
CA LEU A 442 -0.67 28.20 -11.73
C LEU A 442 -0.28 27.87 -10.29
N THR A 443 0.30 26.70 -10.06
CA THR A 443 0.75 26.29 -8.73
C THR A 443 1.88 27.18 -8.22
N TYR A 444 2.81 27.56 -9.10
CA TYR A 444 3.92 28.44 -8.75
C TYR A 444 3.37 29.76 -8.25
N PHE A 445 2.52 30.47 -9.00
CA PHE A 445 2.04 31.81 -8.63
C PHE A 445 0.92 31.80 -7.58
N PHE A 446 -0.04 30.88 -7.69
CA PHE A 446 -1.30 30.89 -6.92
C PHE A 446 -1.45 29.72 -5.95
N GLY A 447 -0.49 28.79 -5.90
CA GLY A 447 -0.56 27.60 -5.06
C GLY A 447 -0.41 27.84 -3.56
N GLY A 448 -0.24 29.10 -3.12
CA GLY A 448 -0.09 29.42 -1.68
C GLY A 448 1.14 28.75 -1.05
N ILE A 449 2.17 28.50 -1.86
CA ILE A 449 3.38 27.80 -1.44
C ILE A 449 4.08 28.68 -0.39
N ASN A 450 4.29 28.13 0.80
CA ASN A 450 4.77 28.80 2.02
C ASN A 450 3.71 29.59 2.83
N ALA A 451 2.41 29.55 2.50
CA ALA A 451 1.37 30.22 3.29
C ALA A 451 1.18 29.62 4.71
N GLY A 452 1.64 28.38 4.92
CA GLY A 452 1.73 27.71 6.22
C GLY A 452 3.15 27.67 6.81
N ALA A 453 4.14 28.26 6.12
CA ALA A 453 5.37 28.62 6.79
C ALA A 453 4.99 29.77 7.71
N LYS A 454 4.55 29.46 8.93
CA LYS A 454 4.84 30.35 10.06
C LYS A 454 6.27 30.75 9.83
N THR A 455 6.48 32.04 9.59
CA THR A 455 7.80 32.64 9.59
C THR A 455 8.53 31.92 10.70
N LYS A 456 9.54 31.10 10.39
CA LYS A 456 10.62 30.89 11.35
C LYS A 456 10.93 32.33 11.72
N ILE A 457 10.49 32.73 12.92
CA ILE A 457 10.75 34.05 13.44
C ILE A 457 12.25 34.18 13.19
N ALA A 458 12.63 35.11 12.30
CA ALA A 458 14.03 35.45 12.16
C ALA A 458 14.56 35.56 13.58
N PRO A 459 15.66 34.88 13.93
CA PRO A 459 16.08 34.73 15.32
C PRO A 459 15.83 36.06 16.01
N SER A 460 14.95 36.07 17.02
CA SER A 460 14.87 37.26 17.84
C SER A 460 16.30 37.51 18.27
N ALA A 461 16.75 38.75 18.11
CA ALA A 461 18.12 39.20 18.29
C ALA A 461 18.54 39.14 19.77
N ASN A 462 18.32 37.99 20.42
CA ASN A 462 18.61 37.67 21.81
C ASN A 462 19.41 36.36 21.93
N SER A 463 20.00 35.81 20.86
CA SER A 463 20.97 34.71 20.96
C SER A 463 22.32 35.15 21.56
N GLU A 464 22.38 36.28 22.26
CA GLU A 464 23.55 36.69 23.04
C GLU A 464 23.61 36.04 24.43
N LEU A 465 22.57 35.30 24.86
CA LEU A 465 22.54 34.65 26.17
C LEU A 465 22.31 33.15 26.03
N GLY A 466 23.40 32.39 25.95
CA GLY A 466 23.39 30.93 25.96
C GLY A 466 22.42 30.34 26.99
N GLU A 467 21.82 29.20 26.64
CA GLU A 467 20.84 28.50 27.46
C GLU A 467 21.44 27.24 28.06
N ALA A 468 21.29 27.06 29.36
CA ALA A 468 21.81 25.91 30.08
C ALA A 468 20.63 25.03 30.51
N LEU A 469 20.62 23.77 30.10
CA LEU A 469 19.57 22.80 30.42
C LEU A 469 19.99 21.98 31.63
N ALA A 470 19.17 21.97 32.68
CA ALA A 470 19.36 21.10 33.84
C ALA A 470 19.05 19.63 33.50
N ALA A 471 19.47 18.69 34.34
CA ALA A 471 19.05 17.30 34.20
C ALA A 471 17.54 17.18 34.51
N PRO A 472 16.73 16.56 33.62
CA PRO A 472 15.30 16.37 33.88
C PRO A 472 15.02 15.32 34.95
N VAL A 473 15.97 14.44 35.26
CA VAL A 473 15.86 13.42 36.31
C VAL A 473 17.23 13.24 36.96
N LYS A 474 17.24 12.84 38.23
CA LYS A 474 18.48 12.46 38.91
C LYS A 474 18.89 11.06 38.46
N GLY A 475 20.14 10.86 38.07
CA GLY A 475 20.64 9.60 37.57
C GLY A 475 22.06 9.64 37.04
N VAL A 476 22.39 8.68 36.19
CA VAL A 476 23.69 8.58 35.52
C VAL A 476 23.54 8.92 34.05
N LEU A 477 24.32 9.91 33.58
CA LEU A 477 24.39 10.29 32.17
C LEU A 477 25.05 9.19 31.35
N VAL A 478 24.37 8.80 30.27
CA VAL A 478 24.86 7.89 29.24
C VAL A 478 24.74 8.54 27.86
N PRO A 479 25.67 8.28 26.94
CA PRO A 479 25.61 8.83 25.59
C PRO A 479 24.41 8.25 24.82
N LEU A 480 23.70 9.09 24.05
CA LEU A 480 22.58 8.65 23.20
C LEU A 480 23.00 7.56 22.22
N THR A 481 24.21 7.64 21.67
CA THR A 481 24.76 6.64 20.75
C THR A 481 24.94 5.26 21.37
N GLY A 482 24.85 5.14 22.70
CA GLY A 482 24.91 3.86 23.42
C GLY A 482 23.55 3.19 23.65
N LEU A 483 22.45 3.83 23.23
CA LEU A 483 21.11 3.26 23.36
C LEU A 483 20.84 2.19 22.30
N ALA A 484 20.01 1.20 22.64
CA ALA A 484 19.62 0.14 21.72
C ALA A 484 18.68 0.61 20.60
N ASP A 485 17.96 1.70 20.82
CA ASP A 485 17.01 2.28 19.85
C ASP A 485 17.72 3.16 18.81
N GLU A 486 17.59 2.79 17.53
CA GLU A 486 18.26 3.45 16.40
C GLU A 486 17.76 4.89 16.17
N VAL A 487 16.51 5.21 16.50
CA VAL A 487 15.94 6.55 16.30
C VAL A 487 16.61 7.55 17.25
N PHE A 488 16.80 7.16 18.52
CA PHE A 488 17.50 7.99 19.50
C PHE A 488 19.02 7.95 19.33
N ALA A 489 19.60 6.79 19.06
CA ALA A 489 21.05 6.62 18.92
C ALA A 489 21.63 7.33 17.69
N SER A 490 20.83 7.49 16.63
CA SER A 490 21.24 8.21 15.40
C SER A 490 21.15 9.74 15.50
N GLU A 491 20.62 10.29 16.60
CA GLU A 491 20.35 11.73 16.78
C GLU A 491 19.44 12.35 15.70
N THR A 492 18.70 11.53 14.94
CA THR A 492 17.82 12.03 13.86
C THR A 492 16.66 12.90 14.36
N MET A 493 16.26 12.72 15.63
CA MET A 493 15.29 13.57 16.33
C MET A 493 15.91 14.84 16.95
N GLY A 494 17.22 14.96 16.93
CA GLY A 494 18.00 16.04 17.51
C GLY A 494 19.09 15.54 18.46
N LYS A 495 20.03 16.43 18.78
CA LYS A 495 21.08 16.16 19.77
C LYS A 495 20.50 16.16 21.19
N GLY A 496 21.06 15.34 22.06
CA GLY A 496 20.52 15.15 23.40
C GLY A 496 21.45 14.42 24.35
N VAL A 497 20.91 14.07 25.51
CA VAL A 497 21.53 13.19 26.50
C VAL A 497 20.52 12.13 26.95
N ALA A 498 21.02 10.98 27.37
CA ALA A 498 20.22 9.96 28.05
C ALA A 498 20.67 9.84 29.51
N ILE A 499 19.72 9.58 30.41
CA ILE A 499 19.94 9.50 31.85
C ILE A 499 19.26 8.24 32.36
N VAL A 500 20.04 7.33 32.95
CA VAL A 500 19.50 6.19 33.68
C VAL A 500 19.02 6.69 35.05
N PRO A 501 17.71 6.69 35.33
CA PRO A 501 17.16 7.36 36.50
C PRO A 501 17.46 6.62 37.81
N GLU A 502 17.81 7.37 38.86
CA GLU A 502 17.87 6.89 40.25
C GLU A 502 16.52 7.04 40.97
N ASN A 503 15.65 7.89 40.44
CA ASN A 503 14.33 8.14 41.02
C ASN A 503 13.27 8.37 39.93
N GLY A 504 12.02 8.23 40.35
CA GLY A 504 10.85 8.31 39.48
C GLY A 504 10.27 9.70 39.27
N MET A 505 11.07 10.78 39.28
CA MET A 505 10.54 12.14 39.18
C MET A 505 11.22 12.94 38.09
N VAL A 506 10.50 13.19 36.99
CA VAL A 506 10.93 14.09 35.92
C VAL A 506 10.55 15.53 36.27
N LYS A 507 11.51 16.44 36.19
CA LYS A 507 11.39 17.87 36.43
C LYS A 507 11.75 18.67 35.18
N ALA A 508 11.28 19.91 35.12
CA ALA A 508 11.55 20.82 34.01
C ALA A 508 13.05 21.19 33.95
N PRO A 509 13.76 20.89 32.84
CA PRO A 509 15.16 21.25 32.67
C PRO A 509 15.36 22.73 32.30
N VAL A 510 14.29 23.42 31.88
CA VAL A 510 14.25 24.83 31.48
C VAL A 510 12.94 25.48 31.90
N ALA A 511 12.93 26.81 32.00
CA ALA A 511 11.70 27.59 32.09
C ALA A 511 11.05 27.72 30.69
N GLY A 512 9.74 27.53 30.59
CA GLY A 512 9.03 27.56 29.31
C GLY A 512 7.61 27.02 29.34
N VAL A 513 7.02 26.85 28.16
CA VAL A 513 5.64 26.38 28.00
C VAL A 513 5.61 24.92 27.57
N ILE A 514 4.80 24.10 28.25
CA ILE A 514 4.51 22.72 27.83
C ILE A 514 3.73 22.75 26.52
N ARG A 515 4.39 22.44 25.40
CA ARG A 515 3.78 22.42 24.05
C ARG A 515 3.18 21.08 23.70
N LEU A 516 3.74 20.00 24.25
CA LEU A 516 3.35 18.64 23.97
C LEU A 516 3.30 17.86 25.28
N LEU A 517 2.20 17.17 25.53
CA LEU A 517 2.07 16.23 26.63
C LEU A 517 1.28 15.04 26.11
N TYR A 518 1.92 13.87 26.03
CA TYR A 518 1.21 12.68 25.59
C TYR A 518 0.23 12.20 26.68
N PRO A 519 -0.99 11.74 26.32
CA PRO A 519 -1.98 11.27 27.31
C PRO A 519 -1.46 10.16 28.22
N THR A 520 -0.52 9.36 27.70
CA THR A 520 0.15 8.25 28.39
C THR A 520 1.29 8.70 29.32
N GLY A 521 1.65 9.98 29.37
CA GLY A 521 2.67 10.53 30.27
C GLY A 521 4.13 10.19 29.95
N HIS A 522 4.41 9.30 29.00
CA HIS A 522 5.79 8.88 28.65
C HIS A 522 6.63 9.97 27.97
N ALA A 523 6.03 11.01 27.39
CA ALA A 523 6.76 12.05 26.67
C ALA A 523 6.15 13.45 26.83
N ILE A 524 7.03 14.44 26.94
CA ILE A 524 6.72 15.83 27.20
C ILE A 524 7.61 16.73 26.34
N GLY A 525 7.02 17.67 25.62
CA GLY A 525 7.73 18.69 24.85
C GLY A 525 7.56 20.06 25.50
N ILE A 526 8.67 20.74 25.75
CA ILE A 526 8.76 22.07 26.33
C ILE A 526 9.35 23.01 25.28
N GLN A 527 8.71 24.15 25.05
CA GLN A 527 9.35 25.26 24.35
C GLN A 527 9.87 26.23 25.41
N SER A 528 11.19 26.40 25.49
CA SER A 528 11.80 27.30 26.46
C SER A 528 11.45 28.75 26.17
N ASP A 529 11.53 29.60 27.19
CA ASP A 529 11.35 31.05 27.03
C ASP A 529 12.42 31.67 26.12
N LYS A 530 13.57 30.99 25.96
CA LYS A 530 14.66 31.36 25.04
C LYS A 530 14.54 30.73 23.65
N GLY A 531 13.52 29.91 23.41
CA GLY A 531 13.15 29.39 22.10
C GLY A 531 13.67 27.98 21.75
N SER A 532 14.42 27.31 22.63
CA SER A 532 14.80 25.92 22.40
C SER A 532 13.59 24.99 22.58
N GLU A 533 13.54 23.91 21.81
CA GLU A 533 12.47 22.90 21.88
C GLU A 533 13.04 21.63 22.50
N ILE A 534 12.64 21.33 23.73
CA ILE A 534 13.13 20.20 24.52
C ILE A 534 12.06 19.11 24.52
N LEU A 535 12.41 17.93 24.03
CA LEU A 535 11.62 16.71 24.19
C LEU A 535 12.24 15.85 25.30
N ILE A 536 11.44 15.53 26.32
CA ILE A 536 11.76 14.55 27.34
C ILE A 536 10.94 13.29 27.04
N HIS A 537 11.61 12.15 26.89
CA HIS A 537 10.99 10.87 26.65
C HIS A 537 11.45 9.87 27.72
N ILE A 538 10.52 9.17 28.37
CA ILE A 538 10.78 8.27 29.50
C ILE A 538 10.69 6.83 29.00
N GLY A 539 11.83 6.18 28.84
CA GLY A 539 11.94 4.80 28.36
C GLY A 539 11.68 4.63 26.87
N ILE A 540 12.17 3.53 26.29
CA ILE A 540 11.93 3.15 24.89
C ILE A 540 10.67 2.28 24.83
N ASP A 541 9.79 2.53 23.86
CA ASP A 541 8.52 1.81 23.64
C ASP A 541 7.50 1.82 24.81
N THR A 542 7.72 2.64 25.84
CA THR A 542 6.85 2.77 27.02
C THR A 542 5.45 3.32 26.72
N VAL A 543 5.22 3.85 25.52
CA VAL A 543 3.86 4.15 25.02
C VAL A 543 2.95 2.92 25.06
N ASN A 544 3.52 1.72 24.89
CA ASN A 544 2.79 0.44 24.94
C ASN A 544 2.26 0.10 26.33
N LEU A 545 2.77 0.74 27.40
CA LEU A 545 2.23 0.65 28.76
C LEU A 545 0.91 1.40 28.92
N LYS A 546 0.48 2.18 27.91
CA LYS A 546 -0.82 2.88 27.86
C LYS A 546 -1.09 3.74 29.10
N GLY A 547 -0.04 4.38 29.63
CA GLY A 547 -0.12 5.25 30.81
C GLY A 547 0.00 4.55 32.16
N LYS A 548 0.14 3.22 32.21
CA LYS A 548 0.52 2.53 33.45
C LYS A 548 1.89 3.01 33.91
N HIS A 549 2.05 3.19 35.22
CA HIS A 549 3.30 3.64 35.87
C HIS A 549 3.70 5.09 35.58
N PHE A 550 2.82 5.89 34.95
CA PHE A 550 3.06 7.32 34.73
C PHE A 550 1.93 8.15 35.34
N GLN A 551 2.30 9.24 36.00
CA GLN A 551 1.39 10.25 36.52
C GLN A 551 1.86 11.64 36.08
N PRO A 552 1.25 12.21 35.02
CA PRO A 552 1.48 13.60 34.64
C PRO A 552 1.05 14.56 35.75
N LEU A 553 1.91 15.54 36.04
CA LEU A 553 1.71 16.56 37.07
C LEU A 553 1.45 17.96 36.47
N VAL A 554 1.54 18.08 35.15
CA VAL A 554 1.34 19.33 34.39
C VAL A 554 0.32 19.13 33.28
N ALA A 555 -0.19 20.24 32.74
CA ALA A 555 -1.08 20.26 31.59
C ALA A 555 -0.43 20.93 30.37
N GLN A 556 -0.88 20.55 29.17
CA GLN A 556 -0.47 21.23 27.93
C GLN A 556 -0.88 22.71 27.97
N GLY A 557 0.03 23.60 27.58
CA GLY A 557 -0.13 25.05 27.63
C GLY A 557 0.28 25.70 28.95
N GLN A 558 0.58 24.91 29.99
CA GLN A 558 1.11 25.41 31.26
C GLN A 558 2.53 25.95 31.08
N HIS A 559 2.82 27.11 31.68
CA HIS A 559 4.18 27.63 31.82
C HIS A 559 4.81 27.04 33.10
N VAL A 560 6.07 26.61 33.02
CA VAL A 560 6.81 25.93 34.08
C VAL A 560 8.17 26.61 34.30
N GLU A 561 8.63 26.59 35.55
CA GLU A 561 9.98 27.05 35.94
C GLU A 561 10.95 25.87 36.03
N ILE A 562 12.26 26.12 35.97
CA ILE A 562 13.29 25.08 36.15
C ILE A 562 13.05 24.34 37.48
N GLY A 563 13.05 23.00 37.43
CA GLY A 563 12.82 22.15 38.59
C GLY A 563 11.35 21.85 38.91
N THR A 564 10.39 22.44 38.17
CA THR A 564 8.96 22.13 38.32
C THR A 564 8.72 20.64 38.03
N PRO A 565 8.05 19.88 38.92
CA PRO A 565 7.68 18.48 38.66
C PRO A 565 6.78 18.35 37.43
N LEU A 566 7.14 17.48 36.49
CA LEU A 566 6.42 17.29 35.24
C LEU A 566 5.66 15.96 35.20
N VAL A 567 6.36 14.86 35.48
CA VAL A 567 5.80 13.50 35.50
C VAL A 567 6.44 12.72 36.62
N GLN A 568 5.62 12.07 37.43
CA GLN A 568 6.06 11.01 38.33
C GLN A 568 5.91 9.66 37.61
N PHE A 569 6.93 8.81 37.68
CA PHE A 569 6.91 7.49 37.07
C PHE A 569 7.54 6.43 37.98
N ASP A 570 7.18 5.16 37.80
CA ASP A 570 7.73 4.04 38.57
C ASP A 570 8.72 3.25 37.70
N HIS A 571 10.01 3.59 37.82
CA HIS A 571 11.05 3.01 36.97
C HIS A 571 11.25 1.50 37.21
N GLU A 572 11.13 1.03 38.45
CA GLU A 572 11.22 -0.41 38.77
C GLU A 572 10.05 -1.20 38.18
N ALA A 573 8.84 -0.64 38.21
CA ALA A 573 7.68 -1.29 37.64
C ALA A 573 7.74 -1.35 36.10
N ILE A 574 8.26 -0.28 35.46
CA ILE A 574 8.51 -0.26 34.01
C ILE A 574 9.51 -1.35 33.61
N GLU A 575 10.60 -1.52 34.36
CA GLU A 575 11.60 -2.56 34.13
C GLU A 575 11.04 -3.96 34.35
N LYS A 576 10.17 -4.17 35.34
CA LYS A 576 9.46 -5.44 35.57
C LYS A 576 8.51 -5.82 34.42
N GLU A 577 7.94 -4.84 33.74
CA GLU A 577 7.12 -5.04 32.53
C GLU A 577 7.98 -5.27 31.27
N GLY A 578 9.31 -5.26 31.40
CA GLY A 578 10.26 -5.58 30.34
C GLY A 578 10.67 -4.39 29.46
N TYR A 579 10.43 -3.15 29.91
CA TYR A 579 10.80 -1.93 29.20
C TYR A 579 11.97 -1.21 29.87
N GLU A 580 12.79 -0.52 29.07
CA GLU A 580 13.83 0.35 29.61
C GLU A 580 13.22 1.62 30.21
N SER A 581 13.76 2.08 31.35
CA SER A 581 13.30 3.28 32.06
C SER A 581 14.14 4.53 31.78
N THR A 582 15.17 4.42 30.93
CA THR A 582 16.12 5.49 30.59
C THR A 582 15.39 6.74 30.09
N VAL A 583 15.68 7.89 30.69
CA VAL A 583 15.09 9.18 30.31
C VAL A 583 15.96 9.87 29.29
N MET A 584 15.41 10.17 28.12
CA MET A 584 16.08 10.90 27.04
C MET A 584 15.63 12.35 27.04
N MET A 585 16.59 13.27 26.98
CA MET A 585 16.35 14.71 26.80
C MET A 585 16.98 15.17 25.49
N ILE A 586 16.16 15.65 24.57
CA ILE A 586 16.53 15.93 23.18
C ILE A 586 16.15 17.36 22.84
N VAL A 587 17.04 18.08 22.16
CA VAL A 587 16.74 19.38 21.58
C VAL A 587 16.30 19.17 20.13
N THR A 588 14.99 19.24 19.88
CA THR A 588 14.41 18.90 18.57
C THR A 588 14.72 19.92 17.48
N ASN A 589 15.08 21.14 17.87
CA ASN A 589 15.61 22.19 17.00
C ASN A 589 17.13 22.38 17.18
N SER A 590 17.86 21.30 17.47
CA SER A 590 19.31 21.32 17.69
C SER A 590 20.14 21.80 16.49
N ASP A 591 19.56 21.86 15.29
CA ASP A 591 20.17 22.46 14.10
C ASP A 591 20.41 23.98 14.23
N GLN A 592 19.78 24.62 15.23
CA GLN A 592 19.84 26.06 15.46
C GLN A 592 20.87 26.49 16.52
N TYR A 593 21.53 25.53 17.19
CA TYR A 593 22.41 25.80 18.32
C TYR A 593 23.75 25.10 18.19
N GLN A 594 24.80 25.69 18.76
CA GLN A 594 26.01 24.96 19.12
C GLN A 594 25.79 24.29 20.48
N ILE A 595 25.83 22.97 20.50
CA ILE A 595 25.46 22.17 21.69
C ILE A 595 26.71 21.54 22.29
N ALA A 596 26.93 21.78 23.58
CA ALA A 596 27.89 21.04 24.40
C ALA A 596 27.15 20.21 25.46
N THR A 597 27.53 18.95 25.62
CA THR A 597 26.96 18.03 26.61
C THR A 597 28.00 17.66 27.66
N LEU A 598 27.57 17.44 28.90
CA LEU A 598 28.40 16.74 29.88
C LEU A 598 28.45 15.26 29.48
N GLY A 599 29.59 14.82 28.95
CA GLY A 599 29.73 13.53 28.27
C GLY A 599 29.27 12.32 29.10
N GLN A 600 29.72 12.17 30.35
CA GLN A 600 29.40 11.05 31.25
C GLN A 600 29.53 11.49 32.72
N GLY A 601 28.75 10.87 33.62
CA GLY A 601 28.84 11.10 35.07
C GLY A 601 27.49 11.14 35.77
N ALA A 602 27.49 11.33 37.09
CA ALA A 602 26.25 11.55 37.85
C ALA A 602 25.66 12.92 37.48
N THR A 603 24.33 12.99 37.35
CA THR A 603 23.63 14.26 37.23
C THR A 603 23.70 14.99 38.58
N ASP A 604 24.52 16.03 38.67
CA ASP A 604 24.55 16.96 39.79
C ASP A 604 23.71 18.21 39.46
N ASP A 605 23.68 19.22 40.35
CA ASP A 605 22.93 20.48 40.12
C ASP A 605 23.50 21.35 38.97
N ARG A 606 24.45 20.82 38.22
CA ARG A 606 25.04 21.49 37.06
C ARG A 606 24.20 21.24 35.80
N PRO A 607 24.14 22.19 34.87
CA PRO A 607 23.50 21.98 33.58
C PRO A 607 24.17 20.83 32.83
N VAL A 608 23.39 19.87 32.34
CA VAL A 608 23.89 18.72 31.57
C VAL A 608 24.11 19.05 30.09
N MET A 609 23.58 20.18 29.64
CA MET A 609 23.70 20.65 28.27
C MET A 609 23.73 22.18 28.22
N THR A 610 24.54 22.74 27.34
CA THR A 610 24.53 24.17 27.02
C THR A 610 24.31 24.39 25.53
N LEU A 611 23.47 25.36 25.21
CA LEU A 611 23.09 25.80 23.87
C LEU A 611 23.64 27.22 23.67
N ALA A 612 24.47 27.41 22.65
CA ALA A 612 25.04 28.69 22.25
C ALA A 612 24.59 29.11 20.86
#